data_AF-A0A932GQS5-F1
#
_entry.id   AF-A0A932GQS5-F1
#
_cell.length_a   1.000
_cell.length_b   1.000
_cell.length_c   1.000
_cell.angle_alpha   90.00
_cell.angle_beta   90.00
_cell.angle_gamma   90.00
#
_symmetry.space_group_name_H-M   'P 1'
#
loop_
_entity.id
_entity.type
_entity.pdbx_description
1 polymer ?
#
loop_
_entity_poly.entity_id
_entity_poly.type
_entity_poly.pdbx_seq_one_letter_code
_entity_poly.pdbx_strand_id
1 'polypeptide(L)'
;GVSERTGPLPARGGPMWIGMRGGGCVACHGVTGRGGVPIMMGGAIPSDIRYEALTKEEHQEGEKTREHPPYNDLLIKRAITQGIDPAGNPLDWTMPRWQMSPQDLEDLVTFLKALR
;
A
#
# COMPACT_ATOMS: atom_id res chain seq x y z
N GLY A 1 6.78 2.09 9.72
CA GLY A 1 7.20 3.27 8.95
C GLY A 1 7.54 4.36 9.92
N VAL A 2 8.15 5.45 9.44
CA VAL A 2 8.46 6.62 10.27
C VAL A 2 7.96 7.84 9.50
N SER A 3 7.20 8.69 10.18
CA SER A 3 6.87 10.04 9.72
C SER A 3 7.90 11.02 10.29
N GLU A 4 8.31 11.99 9.49
CA GLU A 4 9.13 13.12 9.96
C GLU A 4 8.39 14.01 10.97
N ARG A 5 7.05 13.96 10.95
CA ARG A 5 6.18 14.78 11.80
C ARG A 5 5.77 14.07 13.09
N THR A 6 5.36 12.82 12.99
CA THR A 6 4.76 12.06 14.10
C THR A 6 5.63 10.92 14.60
N GLY A 7 6.79 10.70 13.98
CA GLY A 7 7.74 9.65 14.38
C GLY A 7 7.28 8.25 13.94
N PRO A 8 7.57 7.20 14.74
CA PRO A 8 7.20 5.83 14.40
C PRO A 8 5.70 5.66 14.19
N LEU A 9 5.32 5.11 13.04
CA LEU A 9 3.93 4.86 12.67
C LEU A 9 3.53 3.43 13.06
N PRO A 10 2.56 3.24 13.97
CA PRO A 10 2.05 1.92 14.31
C PRO A 10 1.33 1.29 13.10
N ALA A 11 1.37 -0.03 13.01
CA ALA A 11 0.59 -0.78 12.04
C ALA A 11 -0.08 -2.01 12.69
N ARG A 12 -1.20 -2.43 12.12
CA ARG A 12 -1.85 -3.70 12.44
C ARG A 12 -1.79 -4.63 11.23
N GLY A 13 -1.69 -5.94 11.48
CA GLY A 13 -1.49 -6.92 10.40
C GLY A 13 -0.11 -6.78 9.76
N GLY A 14 0.01 -7.27 8.53
CA GLY A 14 1.29 -7.40 7.85
C GLY A 14 2.05 -8.65 8.27
N PRO A 15 3.15 -8.97 7.57
CA PRO A 15 3.92 -10.17 7.87
C PRO A 15 4.75 -9.91 9.14
N MET A 16 5.03 -10.96 9.92
CA MET A 16 5.53 -10.88 11.30
C MET A 16 6.74 -9.93 11.50
N TRP A 17 7.66 -9.91 10.54
CA TRP A 17 8.84 -9.03 10.54
C TRP A 17 8.52 -7.53 10.65
N ILE A 18 7.39 -7.05 10.13
CA ILE A 18 6.96 -5.65 10.27
C ILE A 18 6.74 -5.29 11.74
N GLY A 19 6.15 -6.20 12.53
CA GLY A 19 5.94 -5.99 13.96
C GLY A 19 7.23 -6.11 14.78
N MET A 20 8.15 -6.98 14.37
CA MET A 20 9.39 -7.24 15.14
C MET A 20 10.52 -6.24 14.84
N ARG A 21 10.66 -5.80 13.59
CA ARG A 21 11.80 -5.01 13.11
C ARG A 21 11.39 -3.65 12.55
N GLY A 22 10.08 -3.40 12.45
CA GLY A 22 9.56 -2.30 11.66
C GLY A 22 9.70 -2.57 10.15
N GLY A 23 9.42 -1.54 9.37
CA GLY A 23 9.45 -1.59 7.91
C GLY A 23 8.58 -0.48 7.32
N GLY A 24 8.62 -0.35 6.00
CA GLY A 24 7.82 0.62 5.26
C GLY A 24 7.36 0.05 3.92
N CYS A 25 6.67 0.86 3.13
CA CYS A 25 6.10 0.46 1.84
C CYS A 25 7.14 -0.23 0.93
N VAL A 26 8.36 0.30 0.93
CA VAL A 26 9.51 -0.21 0.15
C VAL A 26 9.86 -1.67 0.43
N ALA A 27 9.55 -2.18 1.63
CA ALA A 27 9.87 -3.54 2.02
C ALA A 27 9.08 -4.61 1.22
N CYS A 28 7.91 -4.22 0.69
CA CYS A 28 7.05 -5.08 -0.13
C CYS A 28 6.96 -4.58 -1.58
N HIS A 29 6.80 -3.26 -1.76
CA HIS A 29 6.58 -2.64 -3.06
C HIS A 29 7.89 -2.26 -3.79
N GLY A 30 9.04 -2.45 -3.14
CA GLY A 30 10.34 -2.09 -3.68
C GLY A 30 10.58 -0.59 -3.76
N VAL A 31 11.81 -0.21 -4.10
CA VAL A 31 12.26 1.21 -4.17
C VAL A 31 11.55 1.99 -5.28
N THR A 32 11.02 1.29 -6.28
CA THR A 32 10.29 1.88 -7.40
C THR A 32 8.77 1.79 -7.23
N GLY A 33 8.27 1.21 -6.14
CA GLY A 33 6.85 1.03 -5.89
C GLY A 33 6.15 0.02 -6.80
N ARG A 34 6.87 -0.73 -7.64
CA ARG A 34 6.28 -1.69 -8.59
C ARG A 34 5.84 -3.02 -7.96
N GLY A 35 6.35 -3.36 -6.79
CA GLY A 35 6.10 -4.66 -6.15
C GLY A 35 6.58 -5.83 -7.02
N GLY A 36 5.75 -6.88 -7.11
CA GLY A 36 5.96 -8.02 -8.02
C GLY A 36 6.74 -9.20 -7.45
N VAL A 37 7.28 -9.09 -6.23
CA VAL A 37 7.97 -10.20 -5.55
C VAL A 37 7.07 -10.76 -4.45
N PRO A 38 6.75 -12.06 -4.45
CA PRO A 38 5.91 -12.67 -3.42
C PRO A 38 6.44 -12.43 -2.01
N ILE A 39 5.54 -12.10 -1.08
CA ILE A 39 5.89 -12.02 0.34
C ILE A 39 6.21 -13.42 0.85
N MET A 40 7.43 -13.60 1.38
CA MET A 40 7.84 -14.83 2.05
C MET A 40 6.82 -15.19 3.13
N MET A 41 6.34 -16.44 3.11
CA MET A 41 5.31 -16.99 4.01
C MET A 41 3.91 -16.34 3.91
N GLY A 42 3.67 -15.46 2.94
CA GLY A 42 2.39 -14.76 2.74
C GLY A 42 1.70 -15.07 1.41
N GLY A 43 2.44 -15.53 0.40
CA GLY A 43 1.90 -15.92 -0.92
C GLY A 43 1.39 -14.76 -1.78
N ALA A 44 0.95 -13.66 -1.16
CA ALA A 44 0.54 -12.44 -1.85
C ALA A 44 1.71 -11.80 -2.59
N ILE A 45 1.42 -11.30 -3.80
CA ILE A 45 2.34 -10.53 -4.61
C ILE A 45 1.96 -9.05 -4.42
N PRO A 46 2.84 -8.23 -3.82
CA PRO A 46 2.60 -6.80 -3.68
C PRO A 46 2.40 -6.14 -5.02
N SER A 47 1.40 -5.26 -5.09
CA SER A 47 0.99 -4.56 -6.30
C SER A 47 1.86 -3.35 -6.62
N ASP A 48 1.72 -2.82 -7.83
CA ASP A 48 2.23 -1.51 -8.21
C ASP A 48 1.44 -0.40 -7.49
N ILE A 49 2.13 0.39 -6.65
CA ILE A 49 1.58 1.50 -5.86
C ILE A 49 1.93 2.88 -6.42
N ARG A 50 2.55 2.96 -7.59
CA ARG A 50 2.73 4.25 -8.28
C ARG A 50 1.36 4.83 -8.56
N TYR A 51 1.19 6.13 -8.32
CA TYR A 51 -0.13 6.76 -8.44
C TYR A 51 -0.75 6.53 -9.81
N GLU A 52 0.05 6.66 -10.88
CA GLU A 52 -0.37 6.36 -12.25
C GLU A 52 -0.92 4.94 -12.41
N ALA A 53 -0.31 3.94 -11.75
CA ALA A 53 -0.76 2.56 -11.80
C ALA A 53 -2.00 2.31 -10.94
N LEU A 54 -2.21 3.08 -9.86
CA LEU A 54 -3.38 2.97 -8.98
C LEU A 54 -4.62 3.65 -9.57
N THR A 55 -4.46 4.71 -10.36
CA THR A 55 -5.59 5.51 -10.88
C THR A 55 -5.95 5.20 -12.34
N LYS A 56 -5.31 4.21 -12.96
CA LYS A 56 -5.63 3.76 -14.32
C LYS A 56 -6.97 3.01 -14.35
N GLU A 57 -7.74 3.20 -15.41
CA GLU A 57 -9.02 2.49 -15.63
C GLU A 57 -8.84 1.02 -15.95
N GLU A 58 -7.77 0.68 -16.67
CA GLU A 58 -7.42 -0.69 -17.00
C GLU A 58 -6.25 -1.15 -16.14
N HIS A 59 -6.53 -2.06 -15.20
CA HIS A 59 -5.53 -2.69 -14.35
C HIS A 59 -5.31 -4.15 -14.79
N GLN A 60 -4.29 -4.39 -15.61
CA GLN A 60 -3.75 -5.73 -15.79
C GLN A 60 -2.67 -5.97 -14.73
N GLU A 61 -2.88 -6.93 -13.85
CA GLU A 61 -1.88 -7.37 -12.87
C GLU A 61 -1.55 -8.85 -13.14
N GLY A 62 -0.73 -9.08 -14.16
CA GLY A 62 -0.47 -10.43 -14.69
C GLY A 62 -1.65 -10.97 -15.51
N GLU A 63 -1.98 -12.26 -15.36
CA GLU A 63 -3.13 -12.91 -16.02
C GLU A 63 -4.50 -12.55 -15.39
N LYS A 64 -4.52 -11.73 -14.34
CA LYS A 64 -5.75 -11.30 -13.66
C LYS A 64 -5.96 -9.81 -13.87
N THR A 65 -7.13 -9.46 -14.41
CA THR A 65 -7.63 -8.09 -14.38
C THR A 65 -8.01 -7.76 -12.93
N ARG A 66 -7.59 -6.62 -12.38
CA ARG A 66 -8.10 -6.21 -11.06
C ARG A 66 -9.60 -5.95 -11.18
N GLU A 67 -10.38 -6.51 -10.27
CA GLU A 67 -11.85 -6.48 -10.30
C GLU A 67 -12.46 -5.19 -9.68
N HIS A 68 -11.64 -4.17 -9.44
CA HIS A 68 -12.08 -2.96 -8.73
C HIS A 68 -11.95 -1.71 -9.61
N PRO A 69 -12.77 -0.67 -9.37
CA PRO A 69 -12.62 0.61 -10.07
C PRO A 69 -11.28 1.30 -9.74
N PRO A 70 -10.87 2.33 -10.50
CA PRO A 70 -9.66 3.09 -10.20
C PRO A 70 -9.64 3.63 -8.77
N TYR A 71 -8.44 3.75 -8.22
CA TYR A 71 -8.25 4.50 -6.99
C TYR A 71 -8.38 6.01 -7.24
N ASN A 72 -8.74 6.73 -6.18
CA ASN A 72 -8.53 8.16 -6.01
C ASN A 72 -7.85 8.41 -4.65
N ASP A 73 -7.49 9.65 -4.33
CA ASP A 73 -6.79 9.98 -3.08
C ASP A 73 -7.47 9.44 -1.82
N LEU A 74 -8.80 9.52 -1.76
CA LEU A 74 -9.58 9.02 -0.62
C LEU A 74 -9.53 7.50 -0.52
N LEU A 75 -9.64 6.81 -1.66
CA LEU A 75 -9.57 5.34 -1.72
C LEU A 75 -8.16 4.82 -1.42
N ILE A 76 -7.11 5.54 -1.83
CA ILE A 76 -5.72 5.21 -1.48
C ILE A 76 -5.53 5.30 0.04
N LYS A 77 -6.00 6.39 0.66
CA LYS A 77 -5.95 6.56 2.11
C LYS A 77 -6.73 5.47 2.84
N ARG A 78 -7.89 5.05 2.31
CA ARG A 78 -8.68 3.94 2.85
C ARG A 78 -7.92 2.61 2.77
N ALA A 79 -7.31 2.30 1.62
CA ALA A 79 -6.49 1.10 1.47
C ALA A 79 -5.30 1.08 2.46
N ILE A 80 -4.63 2.21 2.69
CA ILE A 80 -3.48 2.27 3.61
C ILE A 80 -3.90 2.08 5.07
N THR A 81 -5.02 2.69 5.47
CA THR A 81 -5.44 2.76 6.89
C THR A 81 -6.35 1.62 7.31
N GLN A 82 -7.21 1.15 6.40
CA GLN A 82 -8.23 0.13 6.66
C GLN A 82 -7.95 -1.16 5.89
N GLY A 83 -7.16 -1.08 4.82
CA GLY A 83 -6.89 -2.21 3.93
C GLY A 83 -8.14 -2.69 3.24
N ILE A 84 -8.84 -1.74 2.62
CA ILE A 84 -10.04 -1.96 1.82
C ILE A 84 -9.77 -1.36 0.44
N ASP A 85 -9.89 -2.18 -0.60
CA ASP A 85 -9.73 -1.78 -2.01
C ASP A 85 -10.89 -0.87 -2.48
N PRO A 86 -10.88 -0.33 -3.70
CA PRO A 86 -11.92 0.55 -4.24
C PRO A 86 -13.31 -0.08 -4.28
N ALA A 87 -13.39 -1.39 -4.55
CA ALA A 87 -14.64 -2.16 -4.61
C ALA A 87 -15.20 -2.52 -3.23
N GLY A 88 -14.43 -2.27 -2.15
CA GLY A 88 -14.84 -2.61 -0.79
C GLY A 88 -14.32 -3.96 -0.30
N ASN A 89 -13.50 -4.65 -1.08
CA ASN A 89 -12.91 -5.92 -0.70
C ASN A 89 -11.75 -5.70 0.29
N PRO A 90 -11.58 -6.59 1.28
CA PRO A 90 -10.42 -6.54 2.15
C PRO A 90 -9.14 -6.87 1.36
N LEU A 91 -8.10 -6.06 1.56
CA LEU A 91 -6.75 -6.40 1.09
C LEU A 91 -6.21 -7.60 1.86
N ASP A 92 -5.28 -8.32 1.25
CA ASP A 92 -4.58 -9.43 1.90
C ASP A 92 -3.99 -9.01 3.27
N TRP A 93 -3.95 -9.94 4.22
CA TRP A 93 -3.48 -9.70 5.58
C TRP A 93 -2.01 -9.28 5.64
N THR A 94 -1.22 -9.64 4.62
CA THR A 94 0.18 -9.24 4.45
C THR A 94 0.34 -7.75 4.16
N MET A 95 -0.72 -7.04 3.76
CA MET A 95 -0.69 -5.58 3.63
C MET A 95 -0.93 -4.94 5.01
N PRO A 96 0.01 -4.20 5.61
CA PRO A 96 -0.21 -3.60 6.93
C PRO A 96 -1.25 -2.47 6.88
N ARG A 97 -2.05 -2.35 7.95
CA ARG A 97 -2.99 -1.24 8.17
C ARG A 97 -2.32 -0.19 9.04
N TRP A 98 -1.90 0.92 8.44
CA TRP A 98 -1.11 1.95 9.10
C TRP A 98 -1.99 2.92 9.89
N GLN A 99 -1.55 3.27 11.09
CA GLN A 99 -2.11 4.36 11.89
C GLN A 99 -1.29 5.62 11.63
N MET A 100 -1.90 6.60 10.97
CA MET A 100 -1.24 7.82 10.51
C MET A 100 -2.15 9.01 10.76
N SER A 101 -1.58 10.20 11.00
CA SER A 101 -2.36 11.43 11.04
C SER A 101 -2.89 11.78 9.64
N PRO A 102 -3.95 12.60 9.53
CA PRO A 102 -4.42 13.08 8.23
C PRO A 102 -3.30 13.75 7.41
N GLN A 103 -2.45 14.54 8.04
CA GLN A 103 -1.33 15.23 7.39
C GLN A 103 -0.28 14.24 6.87
N ASP A 104 0.09 13.22 7.65
CA ASP A 104 1.03 12.19 7.20
C ASP A 104 0.49 11.40 5.99
N LEU A 105 -0.83 11.20 5.93
CA LEU A 105 -1.48 10.57 4.79
C LEU A 105 -1.48 11.45 3.54
N GLU A 106 -1.66 12.77 3.68
CA GLU A 106 -1.50 13.70 2.55
C GLU A 106 -0.06 13.71 2.04
N ASP A 107 0.92 13.75 2.94
CA ASP A 107 2.35 13.73 2.61
C ASP A 107 2.69 12.42 1.87
N LEU A 108 2.16 11.28 2.33
CA LEU A 108 2.34 9.98 1.67
C LEU A 108 1.68 9.93 0.29
N VAL A 109 0.44 10.40 0.14
CA VAL A 109 -0.22 10.42 -1.18
C VAL A 109 0.53 11.34 -2.16
N THR A 110 1.05 12.47 -1.67
CA THR A 110 1.91 13.37 -2.47
C THR A 110 3.17 12.66 -2.93
N PHE A 111 3.82 11.90 -2.05
CA PHE A 111 4.97 11.08 -2.42
C PHE A 111 4.61 10.02 -3.48
N LEU A 112 3.49 9.30 -3.34
CA LEU A 112 3.05 8.30 -4.33
C LEU A 112 2.80 8.92 -5.71
N LYS A 113 2.30 10.16 -5.78
CA LYS A 113 2.14 10.92 -7.03
C LYS A 113 3.46 11.24 -7.71
N ALA A 114 4.56 11.32 -6.96
CA ALA A 114 5.89 11.61 -7.50
C ALA A 114 6.68 10.36 -7.93
N LEU A 115 6.25 9.15 -7.52
CA LEU A 115 6.90 7.88 -7.89
C LEU A 115 6.75 7.58 -9.40
N ARG A 116 7.80 6.99 -10.00
CA ARG A 116 7.89 6.66 -11.44
C ARG A 116 8.27 5.20 -11.71
#